data_AF-R1BDQ2-F1
#
_entry.id   AF-R1BDQ2-F1
#
_cell.length_a   1.000
_cell.length_b   1.000
_cell.length_c   1.000
_cell.angle_alpha   90.00
_cell.angle_beta   90.00
_cell.angle_gamma   90.00
#
_symmetry.space_group_name_H-M   'P 1'
#
loop_
_entity.id
_entity.type
_entity.pdbx_description
1 polymer ?
#
loop_
_entity_poly.entity_id
_entity_poly.type
_entity_poly.pdbx_seq_one_letter_code
_entity_poly.pdbx_strand_id
1 'polypeptide(L)'
;ALELLRVSPAQPLRACLLPAQAYPPLAQELLNAAFLSCWSQLTPDGCGLLAAAVEAALERESMPPAVLQKMLNLADFMELHLQPLPIPVRKLGSLAERCQAYAKAAHYREMSFTHAAFRHAASLISINNQLQLPEAAAGVLAFSRDLGVEPRVSWYEKLGRWSDALAAYDRMSQSAEGGAAGGSIAVRLGSMRCLHALGEWRRLCQLASEAWLDPALDASGGESTLTPAPGSLHPS
;
A
#
# COMPACT_ATOMS: atom_id res chain seq x y z
N ALA A 1 24.00 -9.15 -12.85
CA ALA A 1 23.74 -9.73 -14.18
C ALA A 1 25.01 -10.30 -14.80
N LEU A 2 25.97 -9.46 -15.21
CA LEU A 2 27.19 -9.93 -15.88
C LEU A 2 28.02 -10.92 -15.05
N GLU A 3 28.20 -10.64 -13.75
CA GLU A 3 28.88 -11.60 -12.86
C GLU A 3 28.16 -12.94 -12.75
N LEU A 4 26.82 -12.95 -12.76
CA LEU A 4 26.04 -14.18 -12.74
C LEU A 4 26.20 -14.96 -14.05
N LEU A 5 26.23 -14.27 -15.21
CA LEU A 5 26.53 -14.91 -16.50
C LEU A 5 27.94 -15.50 -16.52
N ARG A 6 28.92 -14.82 -15.91
CA ARG A 6 30.31 -15.29 -15.83
C ARG A 6 30.45 -16.56 -14.98
N VAL A 7 29.77 -16.61 -13.85
CA VAL A 7 29.87 -17.71 -12.87
C VAL A 7 28.83 -18.82 -13.15
N SER A 8 27.87 -18.59 -14.04
CA SER A 8 26.79 -19.52 -14.36
C SER A 8 27.33 -20.90 -14.77
N PRO A 9 26.86 -22.00 -14.16
CA PRO A 9 27.27 -23.34 -14.56
C PRO A 9 26.77 -23.72 -15.96
N ALA A 10 25.62 -23.18 -16.38
CA ALA A 10 25.06 -23.42 -17.71
C ALA A 10 25.93 -22.80 -18.81
N GLN A 11 26.48 -23.65 -19.67
CA GLN A 11 27.33 -23.25 -20.81
C GLN A 11 26.65 -22.25 -21.77
N PRO A 12 25.35 -22.39 -22.12
CA PRO A 12 24.68 -21.42 -22.99
C PRO A 12 24.64 -20.01 -22.40
N LEU A 13 24.42 -19.89 -21.09
CA LEU A 13 24.37 -18.59 -20.40
C LEU A 13 25.76 -17.94 -20.31
N ARG A 14 26.81 -18.74 -20.09
CA ARG A 14 28.20 -18.24 -20.14
C ARG A 14 28.59 -17.73 -21.53
N ALA A 15 28.15 -18.42 -22.59
CA ALA A 15 28.41 -17.99 -23.97
C ALA A 15 27.79 -16.61 -24.27
N CYS A 16 26.68 -16.26 -23.61
CA CYS A 16 26.05 -14.95 -23.74
C CYS A 16 26.82 -13.80 -23.04
N LEU A 17 27.91 -14.07 -22.31
CA LEU A 17 28.64 -13.03 -21.57
C LEU A 17 29.18 -11.92 -22.48
N LEU A 18 29.84 -12.27 -23.59
CA LEU A 18 30.41 -11.29 -24.53
C LEU A 18 29.32 -10.45 -25.21
N PRO A 19 28.23 -11.05 -25.78
CA PRO A 19 27.09 -10.29 -26.27
C PRO A 19 26.45 -9.39 -25.20
N ALA A 20 26.32 -9.87 -23.97
CA ALA A 20 25.71 -9.12 -22.87
C ALA A 20 26.56 -7.92 -22.41
N GLN A 21 27.89 -7.98 -22.57
CA GLN A 21 28.78 -6.83 -22.34
C GLN A 21 28.63 -5.78 -23.44
N ALA A 22 28.49 -6.20 -24.70
CA ALA A 22 28.31 -5.30 -25.83
C ALA A 22 26.88 -4.69 -25.87
N TYR A 23 25.87 -5.43 -25.39
CA TYR A 23 24.47 -5.01 -25.36
C TYR A 23 23.87 -5.23 -23.96
N PRO A 24 23.93 -4.20 -23.08
CA PRO A 24 23.48 -4.30 -21.68
C PRO A 24 22.03 -4.76 -21.45
N PRO A 25 21.03 -4.46 -22.32
CA PRO A 25 19.68 -4.97 -22.14
C PRO A 25 19.60 -6.50 -22.13
N LEU A 26 20.43 -7.20 -22.93
CA LEU A 26 20.48 -8.67 -22.92
C LEU A 26 20.90 -9.22 -21.57
N ALA A 27 21.85 -8.58 -20.89
CA ALA A 27 22.25 -8.97 -19.53
C ALA A 27 21.09 -8.89 -18.54
N GLN A 28 20.17 -7.93 -18.75
CA GLN A 28 19.01 -7.73 -17.89
C GLN A 28 17.91 -8.76 -18.16
N GLU A 29 17.71 -9.16 -19.41
CA GLU A 29 16.74 -10.21 -19.77
C GLU A 29 17.20 -11.59 -19.27
N LEU A 30 18.50 -11.87 -19.35
CA LEU A 30 19.06 -13.13 -18.89
C LEU A 30 19.28 -13.19 -17.37
N LEU A 31 19.00 -12.10 -16.64
CA LEU A 31 19.27 -12.00 -15.19
C LEU A 31 18.60 -13.13 -14.42
N ASN A 32 17.31 -13.38 -14.66
CA ASN A 32 16.52 -14.36 -13.92
C ASN A 32 17.02 -15.80 -14.15
N ALA A 33 17.28 -16.16 -15.41
CA ALA A 33 17.82 -17.47 -15.77
C ALA A 33 19.24 -17.68 -15.22
N ALA A 34 20.10 -16.66 -15.33
CA ALA A 34 21.45 -16.70 -14.79
C ALA A 34 21.45 -16.80 -13.25
N PHE A 35 20.54 -16.10 -12.58
CA PHE A 35 20.37 -16.16 -11.15
C PHE A 35 19.94 -17.57 -10.71
N LEU A 36 18.89 -18.14 -11.30
CA LEU A 36 18.41 -19.49 -10.98
C LEU A 36 19.51 -20.54 -11.20
N SER A 37 20.23 -20.43 -12.32
CA SER A 37 21.33 -21.34 -12.64
C SER A 37 22.45 -21.27 -11.59
N CYS A 38 22.77 -20.10 -11.05
CA CYS A 38 23.74 -19.97 -9.98
C CYS A 38 23.17 -20.44 -8.64
N TRP A 39 21.95 -20.00 -8.31
CA TRP A 39 21.25 -20.27 -7.05
C TRP A 39 21.16 -21.77 -6.74
N SER A 40 20.83 -22.57 -7.75
CA SER A 40 20.76 -24.04 -7.63
C SER A 40 22.08 -24.73 -7.25
N GLN A 41 23.23 -24.05 -7.39
CA GLN A 41 24.54 -24.58 -7.00
C GLN A 41 25.09 -23.99 -5.70
N LEU A 42 24.40 -23.00 -5.10
CA LEU A 42 24.83 -22.43 -3.83
C LEU A 42 24.56 -23.41 -2.68
N THR A 43 25.46 -23.39 -1.70
CA THR A 43 25.23 -24.07 -0.41
C THR A 43 24.08 -23.39 0.34
N PRO A 44 23.38 -24.08 1.26
CA PRO A 44 22.33 -23.47 2.08
C PRO A 44 22.78 -22.18 2.78
N ASP A 45 24.01 -22.16 3.32
CA ASP A 45 24.59 -20.98 3.95
C ASP A 45 24.82 -19.84 2.95
N GLY A 46 25.28 -20.16 1.74
CA GLY A 46 25.44 -19.20 0.66
C GLY A 46 24.11 -18.58 0.21
N CYS A 47 23.07 -19.41 0.09
CA CYS A 47 21.70 -18.95 -0.19
C CYS A 47 21.19 -18.01 0.90
N GLY A 48 21.43 -18.33 2.17
CA GLY A 48 21.08 -17.47 3.30
C GLY A 48 21.79 -16.11 3.26
N LEU A 49 23.10 -16.11 3.03
CA LEU A 49 23.89 -14.87 2.90
C LEU A 49 23.43 -14.01 1.73
N LEU A 50 23.19 -14.62 0.56
CA LEU A 50 22.73 -13.89 -0.62
C LEU A 50 21.33 -13.33 -0.41
N ALA A 51 20.42 -14.09 0.19
CA ALA A 51 19.09 -13.61 0.53
C ALA A 51 19.12 -12.45 1.52
N ALA A 52 19.92 -12.55 2.58
CA ALA A 52 20.10 -11.47 3.55
C ALA A 52 20.68 -10.20 2.89
N ALA A 53 21.63 -10.35 1.96
CA ALA A 53 22.18 -9.23 1.20
C ALA A 53 21.13 -8.58 0.27
N VAL A 54 20.31 -9.39 -0.40
CA VAL A 54 19.19 -8.90 -1.23
C VAL A 54 18.16 -8.19 -0.36
N GLU A 55 17.78 -8.77 0.77
CA GLU A 55 16.85 -8.17 1.72
C GLU A 55 17.37 -6.82 2.26
N ALA A 56 18.61 -6.77 2.72
CA ALA A 56 19.25 -5.53 3.17
C ALA A 56 19.33 -4.47 2.07
N ALA A 57 19.52 -4.88 0.81
CA ALA A 57 19.47 -3.96 -0.31
C ALA A 57 18.07 -3.38 -0.49
N LEU A 58 17.02 -4.23 -0.49
CA LEU A 58 15.62 -3.85 -0.70
C LEU A 58 15.06 -2.89 0.38
N GLU A 59 15.59 -2.96 1.59
CA GLU A 59 15.21 -2.07 2.70
C GLU A 59 15.72 -0.64 2.52
N ARG A 60 16.71 -0.40 1.65
CA ARG A 60 17.23 0.95 1.41
C ARG A 60 16.21 1.82 0.68
N GLU A 61 15.82 2.94 1.30
CA GLU A 61 14.89 3.91 0.71
C GLU A 61 15.42 4.59 -0.56
N SER A 62 16.75 4.61 -0.76
CA SER A 62 17.41 5.21 -1.92
C SER A 62 17.44 4.34 -3.17
N MET A 63 16.85 3.14 -3.15
CA MET A 63 16.87 2.27 -4.32
C MET A 63 15.94 2.80 -5.43
N PRO A 64 16.42 2.94 -6.68
CA PRO A 64 15.57 3.34 -7.80
C PRO A 64 14.44 2.32 -8.04
N PRO A 65 13.21 2.78 -8.38
CA PRO A 65 12.06 1.89 -8.58
C PRO A 65 12.29 0.87 -9.70
N ALA A 66 13.08 1.21 -10.72
CA ALA A 66 13.45 0.28 -11.79
C ALA A 66 14.29 -0.93 -11.30
N VAL A 67 15.15 -0.73 -10.29
CA VAL A 67 15.95 -1.81 -9.69
C VAL A 67 15.06 -2.66 -8.79
N LEU A 68 14.20 -2.01 -8.01
CA LEU A 68 13.22 -2.69 -7.16
C LEU A 68 12.29 -3.60 -7.98
N GLN A 69 11.78 -3.10 -9.12
CA GLN A 69 10.94 -3.88 -10.02
C GLN A 69 11.66 -5.09 -10.59
N LYS A 70 12.96 -4.97 -10.92
CA LYS A 70 13.78 -6.12 -11.37
C LYS A 70 13.95 -7.17 -10.27
N MET A 71 14.17 -6.75 -9.03
CA MET A 71 14.26 -7.67 -7.89
C MET A 71 12.93 -8.36 -7.61
N LEU A 72 11.80 -7.65 -7.72
CA LEU A 72 10.47 -8.25 -7.60
C LEU A 72 10.18 -9.23 -8.74
N ASN A 73 10.58 -8.90 -9.98
CA ASN A 73 10.48 -9.84 -11.11
C ASN A 73 11.33 -11.10 -10.89
N LEU A 74 12.49 -10.97 -10.23
CA LEU A 74 13.31 -12.10 -9.85
C LEU A 74 12.63 -12.95 -8.77
N ALA A 75 12.08 -12.33 -7.71
CA ALA A 75 11.36 -13.04 -6.66
C ALA A 75 10.20 -13.87 -7.22
N ASP A 76 9.37 -13.29 -8.10
CA ASP A 76 8.27 -14.00 -8.76
C ASP A 76 8.77 -15.14 -9.64
N PHE A 77 9.85 -14.92 -10.38
CA PHE A 77 10.45 -15.95 -11.22
C PHE A 77 10.92 -17.15 -10.38
N MET A 78 11.56 -16.88 -9.24
CA MET A 78 12.00 -17.91 -8.31
C MET A 78 10.82 -18.67 -7.68
N GLU A 79 9.71 -17.98 -7.37
CA GLU A 79 8.47 -18.60 -6.89
C GLU A 79 7.86 -19.55 -7.94
N LEU A 80 7.78 -19.11 -9.20
CA LEU A 80 7.28 -19.92 -10.32
C LEU A 80 8.11 -21.19 -10.54
N HIS A 81 9.41 -21.14 -10.26
CA HIS A 81 10.33 -22.27 -10.36
C HIS A 81 10.42 -23.12 -9.08
N LEU A 82 9.52 -22.94 -8.11
CA LEU A 82 9.48 -23.69 -6.84
C LEU A 82 10.77 -23.55 -6.00
N GLN A 83 11.51 -22.46 -6.18
CA GLN A 83 12.71 -22.14 -5.41
C GLN A 83 12.60 -20.73 -4.80
N PRO A 84 11.56 -20.44 -4.00
CA PRO A 84 11.33 -19.10 -3.46
C PRO A 84 12.54 -18.62 -2.66
N LEU A 85 12.89 -17.34 -2.83
CA LEU A 85 13.90 -16.70 -2.01
C LEU A 85 13.45 -16.74 -0.53
N PRO A 86 14.35 -16.97 0.44
CA PRO A 86 14.00 -16.97 1.86
C PRO A 86 13.83 -15.54 2.38
N ILE A 87 12.95 -14.77 1.75
CA ILE A 87 12.55 -13.41 2.09
C ILE A 87 11.09 -13.46 2.53
N PRO A 88 10.71 -12.85 3.66
CA PRO A 88 9.34 -12.90 4.13
C PRO A 88 8.38 -12.22 3.15
N VAL A 89 7.32 -12.94 2.77
CA VAL A 89 6.28 -12.51 1.82
C VAL A 89 5.69 -11.14 2.16
N ARG A 90 5.59 -10.80 3.46
CA ARG A 90 5.11 -9.50 3.93
C ARG A 90 6.00 -8.33 3.46
N LYS A 91 7.32 -8.52 3.43
CA LYS A 91 8.26 -7.51 2.94
C LYS A 91 8.16 -7.38 1.42
N LEU A 92 8.03 -8.49 0.70
CA LEU A 92 7.79 -8.46 -0.75
C LEU A 92 6.49 -7.70 -1.11
N GLY A 93 5.42 -7.91 -0.33
CA GLY A 93 4.17 -7.16 -0.46
C GLY A 93 4.31 -5.65 -0.27
N SER A 94 5.00 -5.20 0.79
CA SER A 94 5.23 -3.76 1.01
C SER A 94 6.14 -3.13 -0.06
N LEU A 95 7.11 -3.89 -0.56
CA LEU A 95 7.98 -3.47 -1.67
C LEU A 95 7.20 -3.35 -2.98
N ALA A 96 6.29 -4.28 -3.26
CA ALA A 96 5.41 -4.23 -4.43
C ALA A 96 4.45 -3.03 -4.39
N GLU A 97 3.94 -2.68 -3.21
CA GLU A 97 3.13 -1.46 -3.02
C GLU A 97 3.97 -0.19 -3.30
N ARG A 98 5.21 -0.13 -2.80
CA ARG A 98 6.13 1.00 -3.03
C ARG A 98 6.44 1.20 -4.52
N CYS A 99 6.55 0.13 -5.31
CA CYS A 99 6.80 0.22 -6.75
C CYS A 99 5.52 0.32 -7.59
N GLN A 100 4.34 0.47 -6.96
CA GLN A 100 3.04 0.54 -7.65
C GLN A 100 2.72 -0.73 -8.47
N ALA A 101 3.36 -1.86 -8.18
CA ALA A 101 3.03 -3.15 -8.77
C ALA A 101 1.88 -3.80 -8.00
N TYR A 102 0.69 -3.19 -8.06
CA TYR A 102 -0.44 -3.56 -7.21
C TYR A 102 -0.93 -5.01 -7.38
N ALA A 103 -0.81 -5.59 -8.58
CA ALA A 103 -1.17 -6.99 -8.80
C ALA A 103 -0.27 -7.95 -8.01
N LYS A 104 1.04 -7.67 -7.98
CA LYS A 104 2.01 -8.44 -7.17
C LYS A 104 1.81 -8.21 -5.68
N ALA A 105 1.51 -6.97 -5.30
CA ALA A 105 1.16 -6.64 -3.93
C ALA A 105 -0.06 -7.44 -3.46
N ALA A 106 -1.12 -7.52 -4.27
CA ALA A 106 -2.30 -8.33 -3.97
C ALA A 106 -1.93 -9.80 -3.74
N HIS A 107 -1.18 -10.41 -4.66
CA HIS A 107 -0.69 -11.80 -4.53
C HIS A 107 0.03 -12.06 -3.21
N TYR A 108 1.05 -11.26 -2.88
CA TYR A 108 1.80 -11.44 -1.64
C TYR A 108 0.94 -11.20 -0.39
N ARG A 109 0.01 -10.25 -0.45
CA ARG A 109 -0.90 -9.97 0.67
C ARG A 109 -1.90 -11.09 0.88
N GLU A 110 -2.45 -11.67 -0.18
CA GLU A 110 -3.33 -12.84 -0.13
C GLU A 110 -2.60 -14.07 0.42
N MET A 111 -1.37 -14.31 -0.01
CA MET A 111 -0.55 -15.40 0.53
C MET A 111 -0.26 -15.24 2.03
N SER A 112 -0.18 -13.99 2.51
CA SER A 112 -0.05 -13.69 3.95
C SER A 112 -1.40 -13.67 4.72
N PHE A 113 -2.52 -13.64 3.99
CA PHE A 113 -3.87 -13.52 4.53
C PHE A 113 -4.30 -14.79 5.27
N THR A 114 -3.93 -15.96 4.74
CA THR A 114 -4.23 -17.29 5.32
C THR A 114 -3.78 -17.41 6.77
N HIS A 115 -2.71 -16.71 7.17
CA HIS A 115 -2.16 -16.75 8.53
C HIS A 115 -2.59 -15.58 9.42
N ALA A 116 -3.13 -14.48 8.87
CA ALA A 116 -3.47 -13.27 9.64
C ALA A 116 -4.50 -12.39 8.93
N ALA A 117 -5.70 -12.94 8.67
CA ALA A 117 -6.76 -12.29 7.88
C ALA A 117 -7.13 -10.87 8.35
N PHE A 118 -7.29 -10.68 9.67
CA PHE A 118 -7.68 -9.39 10.27
C PHE A 118 -6.72 -8.25 9.93
N ARG A 119 -5.40 -8.49 9.98
CA ARG A 119 -4.39 -7.44 9.82
C ARG A 119 -4.23 -7.00 8.35
N HIS A 120 -4.59 -7.87 7.42
CA HIS A 120 -4.36 -7.65 5.99
C HIS A 120 -5.61 -7.20 5.23
N ALA A 121 -6.82 -7.41 5.77
CA ALA A 121 -8.08 -7.03 5.12
C ALA A 121 -8.11 -5.54 4.69
N ALA A 122 -7.70 -4.62 5.56
CA ALA A 122 -7.66 -3.19 5.22
C ALA A 122 -6.69 -2.86 4.08
N SER A 123 -5.53 -3.53 4.05
CA SER A 123 -4.51 -3.36 3.01
C SER A 123 -5.01 -3.95 1.70
N LEU A 124 -5.60 -5.15 1.71
CA LEU A 124 -6.18 -5.80 0.54
C LEU A 124 -7.33 -5.00 -0.07
N ILE A 125 -8.24 -4.46 0.74
CA ILE A 125 -9.30 -3.55 0.25
C ILE A 125 -8.66 -2.34 -0.46
N SER A 126 -7.62 -1.76 0.14
CA SER A 126 -6.93 -0.61 -0.45
C SER A 126 -6.22 -0.94 -1.76
N ILE A 127 -5.58 -2.12 -1.86
CA ILE A 127 -4.90 -2.57 -3.08
C ILE A 127 -5.91 -2.89 -4.18
N ASN A 128 -7.00 -3.60 -3.86
CA ASN A 128 -8.04 -3.91 -4.82
C ASN A 128 -8.71 -2.64 -5.39
N ASN A 129 -8.85 -1.60 -4.58
CA ASN A 129 -9.30 -0.30 -5.07
C ASN A 129 -8.30 0.35 -6.03
N GLN A 130 -6.99 0.27 -5.75
CA GLN A 130 -5.94 0.75 -6.67
C GLN A 130 -5.93 -0.04 -7.98
N LEU A 131 -6.30 -1.33 -7.93
CA LEU A 131 -6.51 -2.19 -9.10
C LEU A 131 -7.84 -1.96 -9.82
N GLN A 132 -8.71 -1.09 -9.30
CA GLN A 132 -10.06 -0.86 -9.82
C GLN A 132 -10.93 -2.14 -9.82
N LEU A 133 -10.77 -2.99 -8.80
CA LEU A 133 -11.52 -4.23 -8.60
C LEU A 133 -12.46 -4.11 -7.38
N PRO A 134 -13.60 -3.38 -7.50
CA PRO A 134 -14.49 -3.13 -6.38
C PRO A 134 -15.17 -4.40 -5.85
N GLU A 135 -15.48 -5.36 -6.73
CA GLU A 135 -16.08 -6.64 -6.35
C GLU A 135 -15.13 -7.49 -5.49
N ALA A 136 -13.84 -7.54 -5.84
CA ALA A 136 -12.84 -8.24 -5.04
C ALA A 136 -12.70 -7.61 -3.65
N ALA A 137 -12.67 -6.27 -3.60
CA ALA A 137 -12.63 -5.53 -2.35
C ALA A 137 -13.90 -5.76 -1.48
N ALA A 138 -15.07 -5.85 -2.10
CA ALA A 138 -16.32 -6.20 -1.43
C ALA A 138 -16.31 -7.63 -0.89
N GLY A 139 -15.72 -8.58 -1.63
CA GLY A 139 -15.51 -9.96 -1.19
C GLY A 139 -14.63 -10.05 0.05
N VAL A 140 -13.52 -9.30 0.09
CA VAL A 140 -12.64 -9.22 1.28
C VAL A 140 -13.39 -8.66 2.48
N LEU A 141 -14.24 -7.64 2.29
CA LEU A 141 -15.09 -7.09 3.36
C LEU A 141 -16.08 -8.13 3.89
N ALA A 142 -16.78 -8.84 3.00
CA ALA A 142 -17.76 -9.87 3.38
C ALA A 142 -17.07 -10.99 4.18
N PHE A 143 -15.97 -11.52 3.66
CA PHE A 143 -15.19 -12.55 4.33
C PHE A 143 -14.65 -12.09 5.70
N SER A 144 -14.22 -10.83 5.81
CA SER A 144 -13.80 -10.26 7.09
C SER A 144 -14.93 -10.25 8.12
N ARG A 145 -16.17 -9.97 7.71
CA ARG A 145 -17.33 -9.99 8.62
C ARG A 145 -17.66 -11.40 9.09
N ASP A 146 -17.54 -12.40 8.20
CA ASP A 146 -17.76 -13.81 8.54
C ASP A 146 -16.75 -14.29 9.60
N LEU A 147 -15.55 -13.72 9.61
CA LEU A 147 -14.54 -13.93 10.65
C LEU A 147 -14.78 -13.14 11.96
N GLY A 148 -15.90 -12.42 12.08
CA GLY A 148 -16.24 -11.63 13.26
C GLY A 148 -15.46 -10.31 13.38
N VAL A 149 -14.83 -9.85 12.30
CA VAL A 149 -14.11 -8.57 12.29
C VAL A 149 -15.10 -7.44 12.05
N GLU A 150 -15.21 -6.52 13.01
CA GLU A 150 -16.03 -5.33 12.82
C GLU A 150 -15.43 -4.44 11.72
N PRO A 151 -16.21 -4.15 10.66
CA PRO A 151 -15.72 -3.35 9.55
C PRO A 151 -15.59 -1.88 9.97
N ARG A 152 -14.42 -1.31 9.71
CA ARG A 152 -14.19 0.13 9.92
C ARG A 152 -14.99 0.93 8.92
N VAL A 153 -15.48 2.11 9.33
CA VAL A 153 -16.31 2.96 8.44
C VAL A 153 -15.55 3.42 7.20
N SER A 154 -14.24 3.64 7.34
CA SER A 154 -13.35 3.97 6.21
C SER A 154 -13.29 2.89 5.13
N TRP A 155 -13.69 1.64 5.41
CA TRP A 155 -13.75 0.59 4.40
C TRP A 155 -14.94 0.77 3.46
N TYR A 156 -16.10 1.22 3.97
CA TYR A 156 -17.26 1.50 3.13
C TYR A 156 -17.01 2.71 2.22
N GLU A 157 -16.39 3.77 2.74
CA GLU A 157 -15.97 4.92 1.91
C GLU A 157 -15.02 4.46 0.80
N LYS A 158 -14.01 3.65 1.14
CA LYS A 158 -13.06 3.09 0.18
C LYS A 158 -13.75 2.24 -0.90
N LEU A 159 -14.83 1.55 -0.58
CA LEU A 159 -15.56 0.69 -1.52
C LEU A 159 -16.60 1.44 -2.37
N GLY A 160 -16.77 2.76 -2.17
CA GLY A 160 -17.84 3.53 -2.82
C GLY A 160 -19.25 3.15 -2.32
N ARG A 161 -19.35 2.43 -1.20
CA ARG A 161 -20.63 2.06 -0.56
C ARG A 161 -21.09 3.19 0.37
N TRP A 162 -21.41 4.34 -0.23
CA TRP A 162 -21.67 5.59 0.48
C TRP A 162 -22.89 5.53 1.41
N SER A 163 -23.92 4.76 1.06
CA SER A 163 -25.10 4.54 1.90
C SER A 163 -24.76 3.76 3.20
N ASP A 164 -24.00 2.68 3.08
CA ASP A 164 -23.55 1.88 4.22
C ASP A 164 -22.55 2.66 5.10
N ALA A 165 -21.69 3.46 4.46
CA ALA A 165 -20.76 4.35 5.15
C ALA A 165 -21.54 5.39 5.99
N LEU A 166 -22.53 6.05 5.39
CA LEU A 166 -23.38 7.03 6.07
C LEU A 166 -24.15 6.40 7.24
N ALA A 167 -24.74 5.22 7.06
CA ALA A 167 -25.43 4.51 8.12
C ALA A 167 -24.50 4.08 9.27
N ALA A 168 -23.21 3.85 8.98
CA ALA A 168 -22.22 3.58 10.01
C ALA A 168 -21.78 4.87 10.73
N TYR A 169 -21.65 6.00 10.02
CA TYR A 169 -21.40 7.31 10.62
C TYR A 169 -22.55 7.77 11.52
N ASP A 170 -23.80 7.62 11.09
CA ASP A 170 -24.99 7.97 11.88
C ASP A 170 -25.07 7.15 13.18
N ARG A 171 -24.68 5.87 13.15
CA ARG A 171 -24.58 5.04 14.37
C ARG A 171 -23.47 5.50 15.32
N MET A 172 -22.33 5.95 14.77
CA MET A 172 -21.21 6.47 15.58
C MET A 172 -21.52 7.85 16.17
N SER A 173 -22.28 8.71 15.49
CA SER A 173 -22.71 9.98 16.07
C SER A 173 -23.69 9.76 17.21
N GLN A 174 -24.65 8.84 17.06
CA GLN A 174 -25.62 8.49 18.11
C GLN A 174 -24.98 7.86 19.36
N SER A 175 -23.91 7.07 19.19
CA SER A 175 -23.22 6.46 20.33
C SER A 175 -22.24 7.42 21.04
N ALA A 176 -21.70 8.41 20.32
CA ALA A 176 -20.81 9.42 20.89
C ALA A 176 -21.51 10.43 21.82
N GLU A 177 -22.83 10.62 21.65
CA GLU A 177 -23.66 11.48 22.49
C GLU A 177 -23.72 11.04 23.97
N GLY A 178 -23.31 9.80 24.29
CA GLY A 178 -23.35 9.24 25.65
C GLY A 178 -22.10 9.43 26.53
N GLY A 179 -21.00 10.03 26.05
CA GLY A 179 -19.75 10.02 26.84
C GLY A 179 -18.66 11.06 26.55
N ALA A 180 -18.71 11.82 25.46
CA ALA A 180 -17.78 12.93 25.25
C ALA A 180 -18.45 14.01 24.39
N ALA A 181 -18.71 15.17 25.00
CA ALA A 181 -19.24 16.35 24.31
C ALA A 181 -18.26 16.77 23.20
N GLY A 182 -18.63 16.43 21.96
CA GLY A 182 -17.79 16.64 20.79
C GLY A 182 -17.78 15.40 19.91
N GLY A 183 -18.90 15.15 19.21
CA GLY A 183 -18.92 14.17 18.12
C GLY A 183 -17.70 14.42 17.22
N SER A 184 -16.80 13.44 17.17
CA SER A 184 -15.49 13.57 16.52
C SER A 184 -15.64 14.24 15.16
N ILE A 185 -14.93 15.34 14.93
CA ILE A 185 -14.93 16.07 13.66
C ILE A 185 -14.70 15.12 12.46
N ALA A 186 -13.93 14.05 12.66
CA ALA A 186 -13.70 13.02 11.66
C ALA A 186 -14.97 12.26 11.23
N VAL A 187 -15.91 12.02 12.16
CA VAL A 187 -17.23 11.39 11.89
C VAL A 187 -18.09 12.35 11.08
N ARG A 188 -18.18 13.63 11.50
CA ARG A 188 -18.93 14.66 10.75
C ARG A 188 -18.39 14.86 9.34
N LEU A 189 -17.08 15.01 9.18
CA LEU A 189 -16.44 15.13 7.87
C LEU A 189 -16.65 13.87 7.01
N GLY A 190 -16.70 12.68 7.61
CA GLY A 190 -17.04 11.44 6.93
C GLY A 190 -18.48 11.41 6.41
N SER A 191 -19.45 11.78 7.25
CA SER A 191 -20.85 11.94 6.82
C SER A 191 -20.98 12.94 5.66
N MET A 192 -20.26 14.07 5.72
CA MET A 192 -20.26 15.05 4.64
C MET A 192 -19.73 14.49 3.32
N ARG A 193 -18.63 13.71 3.34
CA ARG A 193 -18.12 13.03 2.13
C ARG A 193 -19.15 12.06 1.55
N CYS A 194 -19.83 11.29 2.41
CA CYS A 194 -20.85 10.35 1.98
C CYS A 194 -22.06 11.06 1.37
N LEU A 195 -22.56 12.13 2.02
CA LEU A 195 -23.69 12.93 1.52
C LEU A 195 -23.37 13.62 0.19
N HIS A 196 -22.14 14.14 0.04
CA HIS A 196 -21.65 14.68 -1.22
C HIS A 196 -21.67 13.62 -2.33
N ALA A 197 -21.17 12.42 -2.05
CA ALA A 197 -21.13 11.33 -3.03
C ALA A 197 -22.52 10.77 -3.39
N LEU A 198 -23.48 10.81 -2.47
CA LEU A 198 -24.88 10.43 -2.69
C LEU A 198 -25.70 11.53 -3.38
N GLY A 199 -25.20 12.76 -3.45
CA GLY A 199 -25.93 13.91 -3.99
C GLY A 199 -27.00 14.48 -3.05
N GLU A 200 -26.94 14.17 -1.74
CA GLU A 200 -27.87 14.69 -0.73
C GLU A 200 -27.47 16.10 -0.25
N TRP A 201 -27.47 17.06 -1.19
CA TRP A 201 -26.96 18.42 -0.96
C TRP A 201 -27.65 19.17 0.19
N ARG A 202 -28.96 18.94 0.39
CA ARG A 202 -29.73 19.61 1.47
C ARG A 202 -29.23 19.20 2.86
N ARG A 203 -29.08 17.89 3.08
CA ARG A 203 -28.60 17.33 4.35
C ARG A 203 -27.14 17.69 4.59
N LEU A 204 -26.34 17.75 3.51
CA LEU A 204 -24.96 18.23 3.56
C LEU A 204 -24.88 19.69 4.03
N CYS A 205 -25.69 20.59 3.46
CA CYS A 205 -25.71 22.01 3.85
C CYS A 205 -26.15 22.20 5.30
N GLN A 206 -27.14 21.44 5.76
CA GLN A 206 -27.59 21.45 7.16
C GLN A 206 -26.44 21.04 8.09
N LEU A 207 -25.83 19.88 7.85
CA LEU A 207 -24.70 19.39 8.65
C LEU A 207 -23.50 20.35 8.63
N ALA A 208 -23.24 21.01 7.48
CA ALA A 208 -22.18 22.00 7.37
C ALA A 208 -22.48 23.25 8.21
N SER A 209 -23.72 23.75 8.19
CA SER A 209 -24.14 24.88 9.01
C SER A 209 -24.07 24.59 10.50
N GLU A 210 -24.48 23.38 10.92
CA GLU A 210 -24.41 22.92 12.30
C GLU A 210 -22.96 22.77 12.78
N ALA A 211 -22.07 22.26 11.92
CA ALA A 211 -20.65 22.19 12.23
C ALA A 211 -20.01 23.59 12.32
N TRP A 212 -20.40 24.54 11.47
CA TRP A 212 -19.84 25.90 11.48
C TRP A 212 -20.22 26.71 12.73
N LEU A 213 -21.33 26.34 13.37
CA LEU A 213 -21.86 27.01 14.58
C LEU A 213 -21.39 26.34 15.88
N ASP A 214 -20.58 25.28 15.81
CA ASP A 214 -20.13 24.50 16.97
C ASP A 214 -18.84 25.09 17.58
N PRO A 215 -18.91 25.73 18.77
CA PRO A 215 -17.77 26.38 19.41
C PRO A 215 -16.68 25.39 19.86
N ALA A 216 -16.97 24.09 19.92
CA ALA A 216 -15.98 23.07 20.25
C ALA A 216 -14.95 22.85 19.12
N LEU A 217 -15.25 23.25 17.88
CA LEU A 217 -14.34 23.13 16.74
C LEU A 217 -13.31 24.26 16.69
N ASP A 218 -13.69 25.47 17.08
CA ASP A 218 -12.81 26.66 17.11
C ASP A 218 -11.66 26.51 18.13
N ALA A 219 -11.89 25.81 19.24
CA ALA A 219 -10.87 25.58 20.27
C ALA A 219 -9.71 24.67 19.81
N SER A 220 -9.87 23.95 18.70
CA SER A 220 -8.84 23.04 18.15
C SER A 220 -8.06 23.60 16.96
N GLY A 221 -8.44 24.79 16.45
CA GLY A 221 -7.91 25.37 15.20
C GLY A 221 -7.22 26.73 15.32
N GLY A 222 -7.02 27.27 16.52
CA GLY A 222 -6.77 28.70 16.70
C GLY A 222 -5.57 29.10 17.56
N GLU A 223 -4.35 28.71 17.19
CA GLU A 223 -3.15 29.51 17.48
C GLU A 223 -2.21 29.52 16.27
N SER A 224 -2.62 30.26 15.24
CA SER A 224 -1.71 30.85 14.27
C SER A 224 -1.95 32.35 14.32
N THR A 225 -1.24 33.00 15.23
CA THR A 225 -1.20 34.45 15.39
C THR A 225 -0.72 35.09 14.10
N LEU A 226 -1.66 35.47 13.23
CA LEU A 226 -1.45 36.51 12.24
C LEU A 226 -1.48 37.85 12.98
N THR A 227 -0.34 38.24 13.55
CA THR A 227 -0.10 39.62 13.95
C THR A 227 -0.07 40.50 12.69
N PRO A 228 -0.83 41.60 12.61
CA PRO A 228 -0.68 42.54 11.53
C PRO A 228 0.64 43.31 11.74
N ALA A 229 1.54 43.22 10.77
CA ALA A 229 2.78 43.99 10.76
C ALA A 229 2.45 45.51 10.72
N PRO A 230 3.13 46.35 11.53
CA PRO A 230 2.89 47.79 11.51
C PRO A 230 3.39 48.38 10.18
N GLY A 231 2.47 49.03 9.46
CA GLY A 231 2.77 49.71 8.20
C GLY A 231 3.75 50.87 8.40
N SER A 232 4.89 50.79 7.72
CA SER A 232 5.83 51.89 7.53
C SER A 232 5.34 52.80 6.39
N LEU A 233 4.58 53.84 6.74
CA LEU A 233 4.39 55.00 5.89
C LEU A 233 5.51 56.02 6.19
N HIS A 234 6.48 56.12 5.28
CA HIS A 234 7.36 57.29 5.19
C HIS A 234 6.72 58.29 4.23
N PRO A 235 6.49 59.56 4.60
CA PRO A 235 6.22 60.61 3.64
C PRO A 235 7.53 61.25 3.16
N SER A 236 7.47 61.80 1.95
CA SER A 236 8.43 62.75 1.38
C SER A 236 8.52 64.03 2.20
#